data_AF-A0A4R6C333-F1
#
_entry.id   AF-A0A4R6C333-F1
#
_cell.length_a   1.000
_cell.length_b   1.000
_cell.length_c   1.000
_cell.angle_alpha   90.00
_cell.angle_beta   90.00
_cell.angle_gamma   90.00
#
_symmetry.space_group_name_H-M   'P 1'
#
loop_
_entity.id
_entity.type
_entity.pdbx_description
1 polymer ?
#
loop_
_entity_poly.entity_id
_entity_poly.type
_entity_poly.pdbx_seq_one_letter_code
_entity_poly.pdbx_strand_id
1 'polypeptide(L)'
;MNKKLSLQEAWHDYITNFFRPKAPISYEMYRKQNLITIPLAVLFFVVWSIIFFKQFVASDTSEMTEVYQSFIINLIFLILVSLIHFSTFTLELRMFNRRQKSPLPYIVMSFVFLIGGLIYCVTMYMLEIKVTTFYLLVVFWVLLFMNNKMYVGEQMKKEDAYGERIDL
;
A
#
# COMPACT_ATOMS: atom_id res chain seq x y z
N MET A 1 31.17 -12.87 -10.97
CA MET A 1 31.15 -11.66 -10.14
C MET A 1 29.74 -11.07 -10.18
N ASN A 2 28.96 -11.22 -9.11
CA ASN A 2 27.57 -10.74 -9.06
C ASN A 2 27.57 -9.20 -9.03
N LYS A 3 27.19 -8.58 -10.15
CA LYS A 3 26.96 -7.14 -10.21
C LYS A 3 25.72 -6.85 -9.37
N LYS A 4 25.89 -6.25 -8.18
CA LYS A 4 24.77 -5.78 -7.36
C LYS A 4 23.97 -4.78 -8.18
N LEU A 5 22.66 -4.98 -8.27
CA LEU A 5 21.78 -4.08 -9.02
C LEU A 5 21.79 -2.71 -8.34
N SER A 6 21.83 -1.60 -9.07
CA SER A 6 21.78 -0.27 -8.45
C SER A 6 20.33 0.14 -8.13
N LEU A 7 20.13 1.07 -7.19
CA LEU A 7 18.79 1.61 -6.92
C LEU A 7 18.25 2.38 -8.15
N GLN A 8 19.14 3.04 -8.90
CA GLN A 8 18.79 3.77 -10.11
C GLN A 8 18.25 2.83 -11.21
N GLU A 9 18.90 1.68 -11.42
CA GLU A 9 18.42 0.65 -12.34
C GLU A 9 17.05 0.08 -11.92
N ALA A 10 16.88 -0.20 -10.63
CA ALA A 10 15.60 -0.67 -10.09
C ALA A 10 14.49 0.36 -10.32
N TRP A 11 14.79 1.65 -10.11
CA TRP A 11 13.81 2.71 -10.29
C TRP A 11 13.49 2.98 -11.77
N HIS A 12 14.50 2.94 -12.63
CA HIS A 12 14.31 3.04 -14.07
C HIS A 12 13.42 1.91 -14.59
N ASP A 13 13.65 0.67 -14.18
CA ASP A 13 12.79 -0.46 -14.51
C ASP A 13 11.34 -0.26 -14.01
N TYR A 14 11.19 0.24 -12.78
CA TYR A 14 9.87 0.50 -12.21
C TYR A 14 9.07 1.47 -13.07
N ILE A 15 9.67 2.60 -13.47
CA ILE A 15 9.01 3.61 -14.30
C ILE A 15 8.71 3.04 -15.68
N THR A 16 9.68 2.40 -16.34
CA THR A 16 9.52 1.86 -17.70
C THR A 16 8.45 0.76 -17.77
N ASN A 17 8.28 0.01 -16.68
CA ASN A 17 7.31 -1.09 -16.59
C ASN A 17 6.08 -0.76 -15.71
N PHE A 18 5.85 0.50 -15.37
CA PHE A 18 4.77 0.92 -14.46
C PHE A 18 3.37 0.51 -14.96
N PHE A 19 3.15 0.52 -16.28
CA PHE A 19 1.89 0.07 -16.90
C PHE A 19 1.98 -1.34 -17.50
N ARG A 20 3.04 -2.09 -17.17
CA ARG A 20 3.30 -3.45 -17.69
C ARG A 20 3.27 -4.45 -16.54
N PRO A 21 2.09 -4.78 -15.97
CA PRO A 21 1.98 -5.65 -14.80
C PRO A 21 2.45 -7.09 -15.05
N LYS A 22 2.64 -7.49 -16.32
CA LYS A 22 3.17 -8.80 -16.71
C LYS A 22 4.69 -8.80 -16.99
N ALA A 23 5.36 -7.65 -16.89
CA ALA A 23 6.81 -7.59 -17.12
C ALA A 23 7.57 -8.40 -16.07
N PRO A 24 8.60 -9.19 -16.46
CA PRO A 24 9.38 -9.99 -15.53
C PRO A 24 10.08 -9.09 -14.49
N ILE A 25 10.29 -9.61 -13.28
CA ILE A 25 10.93 -8.86 -12.20
C ILE A 25 11.79 -9.76 -11.31
N SER A 26 13.04 -9.39 -11.02
CA SER A 26 13.88 -10.16 -10.10
C SER A 26 13.52 -9.92 -8.62
N TYR A 27 13.93 -10.81 -7.71
CA TYR A 27 13.68 -10.65 -6.27
C TYR A 27 14.44 -9.44 -5.71
N GLU A 28 15.67 -9.25 -6.21
CA GLU A 28 16.49 -8.09 -5.87
C GLU A 28 15.86 -6.77 -6.35
N MET A 29 15.28 -6.73 -7.57
CA MET A 29 14.55 -5.57 -8.07
C MET A 29 13.33 -5.26 -7.21
N TYR A 30 12.54 -6.28 -6.87
CA TYR A 30 11.36 -6.11 -6.00
C TYR A 30 11.74 -5.53 -4.64
N ARG A 31 12.81 -6.03 -4.02
CA ARG A 31 13.31 -5.51 -2.73
C ARG A 31 13.76 -4.05 -2.85
N LYS A 32 14.51 -3.71 -3.90
CA LYS A 32 15.00 -2.33 -4.12
C LYS A 32 13.89 -1.33 -4.42
N GLN A 33 12.89 -1.72 -5.20
CA GLN A 33 11.74 -0.87 -5.48
C GLN A 33 10.90 -0.65 -4.21
N ASN A 34 10.73 -1.67 -3.38
CA ASN A 34 10.01 -1.55 -2.10
C ASN A 34 10.72 -0.71 -1.02
N LEU A 35 12.02 -0.50 -1.12
CA LEU A 35 12.76 0.38 -0.19
C LEU A 35 12.26 1.83 -0.24
N ILE A 36 11.71 2.26 -1.37
CA ILE A 36 11.15 3.62 -1.55
C ILE A 36 9.76 3.75 -0.90
N THR A 37 8.99 2.66 -0.83
CA THR A 37 7.66 2.65 -0.23
C THR A 37 7.71 2.89 1.29
N ILE A 38 8.77 2.45 1.98
CA ILE A 38 8.88 2.59 3.44
C ILE A 38 8.94 4.07 3.86
N PRO A 39 9.85 4.91 3.34
CA PRO A 39 9.85 6.35 3.62
C PRO A 39 8.51 7.04 3.30
N LEU A 40 7.87 6.67 2.18
CA LEU A 40 6.56 7.22 1.80
C LEU A 40 5.47 6.87 2.82
N ALA A 41 5.44 5.62 3.28
CA ALA A 41 4.50 5.18 4.29
C ALA A 41 4.71 5.91 5.63
N VAL A 42 5.97 6.10 6.04
CA VAL A 42 6.31 6.87 7.25
C VAL A 42 5.86 8.32 7.10
N LEU A 43 6.18 8.97 5.97
CA LEU A 43 5.77 10.35 5.71
C LEU A 43 4.25 10.52 5.80
N PHE A 44 3.49 9.63 5.17
CA PHE A 44 2.03 9.71 5.20
C PHE A 44 1.45 9.41 6.57
N PHE A 45 2.04 8.50 7.34
CA PHE A 45 1.63 8.27 8.72
C PHE A 45 1.83 9.52 9.58
N VAL A 46 2.94 10.25 9.39
CA VAL A 46 3.18 11.52 10.08
C VAL A 46 2.15 12.57 9.68
N VAL A 47 1.90 12.75 8.37
CA VAL A 47 0.90 13.71 7.86
C VAL A 47 -0.49 13.40 8.43
N TRP A 48 -0.90 12.13 8.38
CA TRP A 48 -2.17 11.69 8.92
C TRP A 48 -2.27 11.93 10.43
N SER A 49 -1.22 11.62 11.19
CA SER A 49 -1.17 11.84 12.64
C SER A 49 -1.33 13.32 12.99
N ILE A 50 -0.65 14.22 12.28
CA ILE A 50 -0.77 15.68 12.50
C ILE A 50 -2.22 16.14 12.30
N ILE A 51 -2.88 15.66 11.23
CA ILE A 51 -4.27 16.02 10.92
C ILE A 51 -5.22 15.45 11.98
N PHE A 52 -5.00 14.20 12.39
CA PHE A 52 -5.77 13.53 13.42
C PHE A 52 -5.67 14.26 14.78
N PHE A 53 -4.46 14.58 15.24
CA PHE A 53 -4.24 15.27 16.50
C PHE A 53 -4.77 16.71 16.49
N LYS A 54 -4.66 17.43 15.37
CA LYS A 54 -5.24 18.78 15.25
C LYS A 54 -6.74 18.79 15.48
N GLN A 55 -7.46 17.75 15.04
CA GLN A 55 -8.89 17.64 15.31
C GLN A 55 -9.20 17.29 16.76
N PHE A 56 -8.38 16.46 17.42
CA PHE A 56 -8.59 16.11 18.83
C PHE A 56 -8.42 17.30 19.80
N VAL A 57 -7.58 18.28 19.44
CA VAL A 57 -7.32 19.47 20.28
C VAL A 57 -8.38 20.57 20.08
N ALA A 58 -9.19 20.52 19.02
CA ALA A 58 -10.27 21.48 18.76
C ALA A 58 -11.51 21.13 19.63
N SER A 59 -11.48 21.57 20.89
CA SER A 59 -12.35 21.11 21.98
C SER A 59 -13.80 21.66 22.04
N ASP A 60 -14.31 22.37 21.04
CA ASP A 60 -15.64 23.02 21.16
C ASP A 60 -16.38 23.11 19.81
N THR A 61 -16.78 21.96 19.27
CA THR A 61 -17.52 21.91 18.00
C THR A 61 -18.78 21.08 18.10
N SER A 62 -19.87 21.57 17.49
CA SER A 62 -21.18 20.90 17.44
C SER A 62 -21.11 19.51 16.79
N GLU A 63 -22.05 18.62 17.10
CA GLU A 63 -22.11 17.24 16.59
C GLU A 63 -22.02 17.15 15.05
N MET A 64 -22.73 18.03 14.33
CA MET A 64 -22.64 18.17 12.87
C MET A 64 -21.21 18.47 12.39
N THR A 65 -20.48 19.29 13.15
CA THR A 65 -19.09 19.63 12.83
C THR A 65 -18.18 18.41 13.04
N GLU A 66 -18.43 17.61 14.07
CA GLU A 66 -17.66 16.40 14.36
C GLU A 66 -17.87 15.30 13.30
N VAL A 67 -19.10 15.13 12.81
CA VAL A 67 -19.40 14.19 11.72
C VAL A 67 -18.64 14.59 10.45
N TYR A 68 -18.75 15.86 10.04
CA TYR A 68 -18.03 16.39 8.87
C TYR A 68 -16.51 16.24 9.02
N GLN A 69 -15.97 16.58 10.19
CA GLN A 69 -14.55 16.42 10.48
C GLN A 69 -14.09 14.95 10.39
N SER A 70 -14.88 14.02 10.93
CA SER A 70 -14.60 12.58 10.84
C SER A 70 -14.60 12.10 9.38
N PHE A 71 -15.53 12.58 8.56
CA PHE A 71 -15.57 12.28 7.13
C PHE A 71 -14.29 12.75 6.42
N ILE A 72 -13.86 13.99 6.68
CA ILE A 72 -12.64 14.55 6.10
C ILE A 72 -11.38 13.76 6.52
N ILE A 73 -11.23 13.39 7.80
CA ILE A 73 -10.09 12.56 8.24
C ILE A 73 -10.06 11.24 7.50
N ASN A 74 -11.20 10.55 7.42
CA ASN A 74 -11.26 9.22 6.81
C ASN A 74 -11.04 9.29 5.30
N LEU A 75 -11.49 10.36 4.64
CA LEU A 75 -11.20 10.62 3.24
C LEU A 75 -9.70 10.89 3.01
N ILE A 76 -9.08 11.73 3.85
CA ILE A 76 -7.63 12.00 3.79
C ILE A 76 -6.84 10.70 4.03
N PHE A 77 -7.23 9.90 5.02
CA PHE A 77 -6.65 8.60 5.29
C PHE A 77 -6.73 7.69 4.06
N LEU A 78 -7.92 7.57 3.47
CA LEU A 78 -8.14 6.76 2.28
C LEU A 78 -7.24 7.22 1.13
N ILE A 79 -7.15 8.52 0.87
CA ILE A 79 -6.29 9.09 -0.18
C ILE A 79 -4.82 8.74 0.08
N LEU A 80 -4.31 9.00 1.29
CA LEU A 80 -2.91 8.75 1.63
C LEU A 80 -2.54 7.27 1.49
N VAL A 81 -3.38 6.38 2.02
CA VAL A 81 -3.17 4.93 1.91
C VAL A 81 -3.28 4.47 0.47
N SER A 82 -4.21 5.02 -0.31
CA SER A 82 -4.35 4.74 -1.74
C SER A 82 -3.09 5.09 -2.51
N LEU A 83 -2.46 6.24 -2.22
CA LEU A 83 -1.21 6.64 -2.87
C LEU A 83 -0.07 5.66 -2.57
N ILE A 84 0.05 5.17 -1.33
CA ILE A 84 1.03 4.11 -0.97
C ILE A 84 0.71 2.86 -1.76
N HIS A 85 -0.54 2.42 -1.73
CA HIS A 85 -0.99 1.20 -2.39
C HIS A 85 -0.69 1.24 -3.89
N PHE A 86 -1.06 2.33 -4.56
CA PHE A 86 -0.79 2.56 -5.98
C PHE A 86 0.71 2.54 -6.29
N SER A 87 1.55 3.10 -5.42
CA SER A 87 3.01 3.07 -5.60
C SER A 87 3.58 1.64 -5.59
N THR A 88 2.91 0.68 -4.95
CA THR A 88 3.33 -0.73 -4.96
C THR A 88 2.48 -1.63 -5.84
N PHE A 89 1.38 -1.13 -6.41
CA PHE A 89 0.38 -1.97 -7.05
C PHE A 89 0.93 -2.75 -8.25
N THR A 90 1.53 -2.07 -9.22
CA THR A 90 2.15 -2.72 -10.38
C THR A 90 3.26 -3.69 -9.96
N LEU A 91 4.03 -3.32 -8.95
CA LEU A 91 5.11 -4.13 -8.41
C LEU A 91 4.59 -5.47 -7.86
N GLU A 92 3.53 -5.43 -7.06
CA GLU A 92 2.87 -6.63 -6.54
C GLU A 92 2.29 -7.49 -7.67
N LEU A 93 1.65 -6.88 -8.68
CA LEU A 93 1.12 -7.62 -9.84
C LEU A 93 2.21 -8.37 -10.62
N ARG A 94 3.36 -7.72 -10.86
CA ARG A 94 4.52 -8.35 -11.50
C ARG A 94 5.04 -9.52 -10.68
N MET A 95 5.07 -9.37 -9.36
CA MET A 95 5.52 -10.42 -8.45
C MET A 95 4.54 -11.61 -8.39
N PHE A 96 3.22 -11.38 -8.41
CA PHE A 96 2.22 -12.44 -8.56
C PHE A 96 2.42 -13.22 -9.86
N ASN A 97 2.62 -12.51 -10.98
CA ASN A 97 2.86 -13.13 -12.28
C ASN A 97 4.15 -13.96 -12.30
N ARG A 98 5.25 -13.45 -11.73
CA ARG A 98 6.50 -14.22 -11.62
C ARG A 98 6.33 -15.50 -10.80
N ARG A 99 5.51 -15.46 -9.75
CA ARG A 99 5.21 -16.65 -8.93
C ARG A 99 4.21 -17.59 -9.58
N GLN A 100 3.73 -17.28 -10.79
CA GLN A 100 2.64 -18.00 -11.46
C GLN A 100 1.39 -18.11 -10.58
N LYS A 101 1.15 -17.09 -9.74
CA LYS A 101 -0.03 -17.00 -8.86
C LYS A 101 -1.03 -16.02 -9.44
N SER A 102 -2.32 -16.29 -9.22
CA SER A 102 -3.37 -15.38 -9.63
C SER A 102 -3.28 -14.05 -8.86
N PRO A 103 -3.15 -12.89 -9.52
CA PRO A 103 -3.23 -11.59 -8.87
C PRO A 103 -4.67 -11.17 -8.56
N LEU A 104 -5.67 -11.93 -9.04
CA LEU A 104 -7.08 -11.54 -8.96
C LEU A 104 -7.54 -11.24 -7.53
N PRO A 105 -7.24 -12.05 -6.49
CA PRO A 105 -7.67 -11.72 -5.12
C PRO A 105 -7.11 -10.37 -4.64
N TYR A 106 -5.86 -10.07 -4.98
CA TYR A 106 -5.23 -8.80 -4.61
C TYR A 106 -5.89 -7.62 -5.31
N ILE A 107 -6.22 -7.77 -6.60
CA ILE A 107 -6.95 -6.76 -7.38
C ILE A 107 -8.35 -6.52 -6.79
N VAL A 108 -9.10 -7.59 -6.52
CA VAL A 108 -10.45 -7.50 -5.94
C VAL A 108 -10.41 -6.81 -4.59
N MET A 109 -9.51 -7.22 -3.69
CA MET A 109 -9.35 -6.57 -2.38
C MET A 109 -8.94 -5.11 -2.51
N SER A 110 -8.16 -4.75 -3.53
CA SER A 110 -7.79 -3.36 -3.81
C SER A 110 -9.02 -2.54 -4.17
N PHE A 111 -9.90 -3.07 -5.02
CA PHE A 111 -11.16 -2.40 -5.36
C PHE A 111 -12.12 -2.32 -4.17
N VAL A 112 -12.24 -3.38 -3.37
CA VAL A 112 -13.05 -3.38 -2.15
C VAL A 112 -12.54 -2.31 -1.17
N PHE A 113 -11.23 -2.20 -1.00
CA PHE A 113 -10.64 -1.17 -0.16
C PHE A 113 -10.94 0.25 -0.66
N LEU A 114 -10.66 0.52 -1.94
CA LEU A 114 -10.80 1.87 -2.52
C LEU A 114 -12.26 2.29 -2.67
N ILE A 115 -13.04 1.49 -3.41
CA ILE A 115 -14.44 1.81 -3.73
C ILE A 115 -15.29 1.61 -2.49
N GLY A 116 -15.13 0.49 -1.78
CA GLY A 116 -15.88 0.22 -0.56
C GLY A 116 -15.55 1.21 0.55
N GLY A 117 -14.28 1.62 0.70
CA GLY A 117 -13.88 2.65 1.66
C GLY A 117 -14.49 4.01 1.33
N LEU A 118 -14.54 4.39 0.06
CA LEU A 118 -15.19 5.64 -0.36
C LEU A 118 -16.70 5.61 -0.12
N ILE A 119 -17.38 4.53 -0.53
CA ILE A 119 -18.81 4.33 -0.29
C ILE A 119 -19.09 4.39 1.21
N TYR A 120 -18.29 3.71 2.04
CA TYR A 120 -18.43 3.73 3.48
C TYR A 120 -18.35 5.15 4.07
N CYS A 121 -17.35 5.94 3.66
CA CYS A 121 -17.21 7.33 4.12
C CYS A 121 -18.43 8.17 3.74
N VAL A 122 -18.89 8.07 2.49
CA VAL A 122 -20.04 8.85 1.99
C VAL A 122 -21.34 8.42 2.66
N THR A 123 -21.61 7.12 2.77
CA THR A 123 -22.82 6.61 3.41
C THR A 123 -22.91 7.02 4.87
N MET A 124 -21.82 6.90 5.63
CA MET A 124 -21.82 7.29 7.04
C MET A 124 -22.00 8.80 7.22
N TYR A 125 -21.40 9.61 6.35
CA TYR A 125 -21.64 11.05 6.32
C TYR A 125 -23.12 11.38 6.05
N MET A 126 -23.75 10.72 5.07
CA MET A 126 -25.19 10.90 4.78
C MET A 126 -26.11 10.44 5.91
N LEU A 127 -25.66 9.48 6.73
CA LEU A 127 -26.39 8.99 7.90
C LEU A 127 -26.11 9.79 9.17
N GLU A 128 -25.29 10.83 9.09
CA GLU A 128 -24.85 11.64 10.25
C GLU A 128 -24.11 10.81 11.33
N ILE A 129 -23.46 9.72 10.93
CA ILE A 129 -22.73 8.83 11.83
C ILE A 129 -21.23 9.14 11.78
N LYS A 130 -20.61 9.32 12.95
CA LYS A 130 -19.15 9.49 13.06
C LYS A 130 -18.42 8.26 12.53
N VAL A 131 -17.51 8.48 11.59
CA VAL A 131 -16.76 7.40 10.94
C VAL A 131 -15.53 7.03 11.75
N THR A 132 -15.36 5.74 12.05
CA THR A 132 -14.15 5.25 12.71
C THR A 132 -13.15 4.73 11.68
N THR A 133 -11.92 5.26 11.69
CA THR A 133 -10.83 4.85 10.78
C THR A 133 -10.42 3.38 10.93
N PHE A 134 -10.75 2.76 12.08
CA PHE A 134 -10.51 1.35 12.35
C PHE A 134 -11.05 0.42 11.25
N TYR A 135 -12.26 0.67 10.74
CA TYR A 135 -12.84 -0.20 9.70
C TYR A 135 -12.05 -0.14 8.39
N LEU A 136 -11.57 1.05 8.01
CA LEU A 136 -10.71 1.22 6.83
C LEU A 136 -9.33 0.56 7.04
N LEU A 137 -8.79 0.67 8.25
CA LEU A 137 -7.52 0.01 8.62
C LEU A 137 -7.59 -1.51 8.53
N VAL A 138 -8.69 -2.12 8.97
CA VAL A 138 -8.87 -3.59 8.90
C VAL A 138 -8.79 -4.08 7.46
N VAL A 139 -9.50 -3.43 6.54
CA VAL A 139 -9.47 -3.82 5.12
C VAL A 139 -8.08 -3.58 4.51
N PHE A 140 -7.42 -2.48 4.86
CA PHE A 140 -6.05 -2.22 4.42
C PHE A 140 -5.04 -3.26 4.94
N TRP A 141 -5.20 -3.73 6.18
CA TRP A 141 -4.35 -4.79 6.72
C TRP A 141 -4.45 -6.09 5.94
N VAL A 142 -5.64 -6.46 5.47
CA VAL A 142 -5.79 -7.64 4.60
C VAL A 142 -4.92 -7.50 3.35
N LEU A 143 -4.91 -6.32 2.71
CA LEU A 143 -4.02 -6.05 1.57
C LEU A 143 -2.55 -6.21 1.96
N LEU A 144 -2.12 -5.66 3.10
CA LEU A 144 -0.74 -5.79 3.57
C LEU A 144 -0.29 -7.25 3.75
N PHE A 145 -1.16 -8.12 4.25
CA PHE A 145 -0.87 -9.55 4.40
C PHE A 145 -0.84 -10.32 3.07
N MET A 146 -1.52 -9.82 2.04
CA MET A 146 -1.50 -10.41 0.70
C MET A 146 -0.25 -10.04 -0.10
N ASN A 147 0.52 -9.04 0.35
CA ASN A 147 1.72 -8.57 -0.33
C ASN A 147 2.83 -9.62 -0.33
N ASN A 148 3.69 -9.58 -1.35
CA ASN A 148 4.73 -10.59 -1.57
C ASN A 148 5.98 -10.39 -0.69
N LYS A 149 6.03 -9.35 0.16
CA LYS A 149 7.24 -8.92 0.90
C LYS A 149 7.86 -10.02 1.75
N MET A 150 7.06 -10.74 2.56
CA MET A 150 7.57 -11.79 3.45
C MET A 150 8.19 -12.94 2.64
N TYR A 151 7.48 -13.39 1.60
CA TYR A 151 7.96 -14.46 0.72
C TYR A 151 9.28 -14.09 0.02
N VAL A 152 9.40 -12.88 -0.51
CA VAL A 152 10.64 -12.44 -1.17
C VAL A 152 11.80 -12.38 -0.18
N GLY A 153 11.55 -11.93 1.05
CA GLY A 153 12.55 -11.94 2.11
C GLY A 153 13.08 -13.33 2.44
N GLU A 154 12.23 -14.35 2.43
CA GLU A 154 12.63 -15.75 2.63
C GLU A 154 13.45 -16.30 1.47
N GLN A 155 13.06 -16.02 0.22
CA GLN A 155 13.80 -16.49 -0.97
C GLN A 155 15.21 -15.89 -1.01
N MET A 156 15.34 -14.58 -0.75
CA MET A 156 16.64 -13.93 -0.72
C MET A 156 17.57 -14.52 0.35
N LYS A 157 17.04 -14.85 1.54
CA LYS A 157 17.84 -15.50 2.59
C LYS A 157 18.34 -16.88 2.15
N LYS A 158 17.56 -17.63 1.37
CA LYS A 158 17.98 -18.92 0.82
C LYS A 158 19.05 -18.75 -0.26
N GLU A 159 18.88 -17.81 -1.18
CA GLU A 159 19.88 -17.48 -2.20
C GLU A 159 21.21 -17.06 -1.57
N ASP A 160 21.18 -16.22 -0.52
CA ASP A 160 22.37 -15.78 0.22
C ASP A 160 23.05 -16.91 1.01
N ALA A 161 22.26 -17.84 1.57
CA ALA A 161 22.77 -18.94 2.41
C ALA A 161 23.37 -20.10 1.60
N TYR A 162 22.83 -20.39 0.42
CA TYR A 162 23.20 -21.57 -0.37
C TYR A 162 23.91 -21.24 -1.69
N GLY A 163 23.96 -19.97 -2.10
CA GLY A 163 24.54 -19.57 -3.39
C GLY A 163 23.76 -20.07 -4.62
N GLU A 164 22.65 -20.78 -4.41
CA GLU A 164 21.75 -21.22 -5.46
C GLU A 164 20.93 -20.03 -5.94
N ARG A 165 21.25 -19.51 -7.13
CA ARG A 165 20.31 -18.64 -7.86
C ARG A 165 19.09 -19.48 -8.21
N ILE A 166 17.94 -19.12 -7.64
CA ILE A 166 16.66 -19.62 -8.11
C ILE A 166 16.30 -18.80 -9.37
N ASP A 167 17.02 -19.07 -10.45
CA ASP A 167 16.66 -18.60 -11.79
C ASP A 167 15.52 -19.50 -12.29
N LEU A 168 14.28 -19.10 -11.97
CA LEU A 168 13.02 -19.55 -12.59
C LEU A 168 12.34 -18.38 -13.27
#